data_AF-A0A1V5WWH1-F1
#
_entry.id   AF-A0A1V5WWH1-F1
#
_cell.length_a   1.000
_cell.length_b   1.000
_cell.length_c   1.000
_cell.angle_alpha   90.00
_cell.angle_beta   90.00
_cell.angle_gamma   90.00
#
_symmetry.space_group_name_H-M   'P 1'
#
loop_
_entity.id
_entity.type
_entity.pdbx_description
1 polymer ?
#
loop_
_entity_poly.entity_id
_entity_poly.type
_entity_poly.pdbx_seq_one_letter_code
_entity_poly.pdbx_strand_id
1 'polypeptide(L)'
;MKVIQIELKNYNRRSDDSVSFKCDSLIELSSKEIGEIDSYRGSVGFVVLTDSTVGNEVKVDIDDILKNLPENDAIDNYKSPSKRFRDILWRLLEQDLGKQPSKEEFADYYKREYEKICQHYKDKFSEDLE
;
A
#
# COMPACT_ATOMS: atom_id res chain seq x y z
N MET A 1 18.67 8.87 -5.69
CA MET A 1 18.06 9.15 -4.38
C MET A 1 18.30 10.62 -4.07
N LYS A 2 17.25 11.44 -4.10
CA LYS A 2 17.31 12.85 -3.70
C LYS A 2 16.90 12.95 -2.23
N VAL A 3 17.69 13.65 -1.43
CA VAL A 3 17.38 13.93 -0.02
C VAL A 3 16.98 15.39 0.10
N ILE A 4 15.83 15.64 0.74
CA ILE A 4 15.30 16.97 0.95
C ILE A 4 14.94 17.08 2.43
N GLN A 5 15.52 18.05 3.11
CA GLN A 5 15.12 18.37 4.46
C GLN A 5 13.79 19.11 4.43
N ILE A 6 12.85 18.60 5.22
CA ILE A 6 11.48 19.07 5.27
C ILE A 6 11.04 19.32 6.70
N GLU A 7 10.09 20.22 6.86
CA GLU A 7 9.30 20.38 8.07
C GLU A 7 7.94 19.70 7.88
N LEU A 8 7.57 18.79 8.78
CA LEU A 8 6.22 18.22 8.80
C LEU A 8 5.24 19.27 9.34
N LYS A 9 4.46 19.90 8.45
CA LYS A 9 3.49 20.94 8.82
C LYS A 9 2.18 20.38 9.32
N ASN A 10 1.71 19.29 8.71
CA ASN A 10 0.42 18.71 9.05
C ASN A 10 0.35 17.24 8.63
N TYR A 11 -0.54 16.49 9.27
CA TYR A 11 -0.93 15.16 8.84
C TYR A 11 -2.44 14.96 8.99
N ASN A 12 -3.02 14.19 8.08
CA ASN A 12 -4.43 13.80 8.15
C ASN A 12 -4.52 12.28 8.21
N ARG A 13 -5.13 11.76 9.29
CA ARG A 13 -5.45 10.34 9.41
C ARG A 13 -6.70 10.02 8.58
N ARG A 14 -6.64 8.94 7.82
CA ARG A 14 -7.75 8.41 7.03
C ARG A 14 -8.46 7.28 7.80
N SER A 15 -9.65 6.92 7.36
CA SER A 15 -10.47 5.88 7.99
C SER A 15 -9.89 4.47 7.85
N ASP A 16 -8.94 4.27 6.94
CA ASP A 16 -8.23 3.01 6.70
C ASP A 16 -6.88 2.94 7.45
N ASP A 17 -6.73 3.77 8.49
CA ASP A 17 -5.50 3.92 9.29
C ASP A 17 -4.26 4.38 8.51
N SER A 18 -4.40 4.76 7.25
CA SER A 18 -3.34 5.44 6.51
C SER A 18 -3.29 6.94 6.85
N VAL A 19 -2.16 7.58 6.56
CA VAL A 19 -1.94 9.01 6.82
C VAL A 19 -1.51 9.75 5.57
N SER A 20 -2.00 10.97 5.40
CA SER A 20 -1.52 11.92 4.39
C SER A 20 -0.67 12.98 5.06
N PHE A 21 0.57 13.14 4.62
CA PHE A 21 1.48 14.15 5.15
C PHE A 21 1.47 15.42 4.27
N LYS A 22 1.58 16.58 4.92
CA LYS A 22 1.93 17.85 4.27
C LYS A 22 3.27 18.30 4.83
N CYS A 23 4.26 18.42 3.95
CA CYS A 23 5.62 18.79 4.30
C CYS A 23 6.07 19.98 3.46
N ASP A 24 6.78 20.92 4.08
CA ASP A 24 7.37 22.07 3.40
C ASP A 24 8.89 21.93 3.41
N SER A 25 9.58 22.28 2.30
CA SER A 25 11.04 22.26 2.27
C SER A 25 11.60 23.33 3.20
N LEU A 26 12.67 23.00 3.93
CA LEU A 26 13.35 23.97 4.80
C LEU A 26 14.12 25.03 4.04
N ILE A 27 14.50 24.72 2.80
CA ILE A 27 15.21 25.60 1.89
C ILE A 27 14.36 25.87 0.64
N GLU A 28 14.62 27.00 -0.01
CA GLU A 28 14.10 27.26 -1.34
C GLU A 28 14.71 26.27 -2.33
N LEU A 29 13.87 25.70 -3.19
CA LEU A 29 14.29 24.73 -4.20
C LEU A 29 14.33 25.39 -5.56
N SER A 30 15.40 25.12 -6.31
CA SER A 30 15.51 25.58 -7.69
C SER A 30 14.50 24.85 -8.59
N SER A 31 14.16 25.43 -9.74
CA SER A 31 13.26 24.80 -10.72
C SER A 31 13.75 23.43 -11.19
N LYS A 32 15.08 23.24 -11.23
CA LYS A 32 15.69 21.95 -11.57
C LYS A 32 15.40 20.89 -10.50
N GLU A 33 15.50 21.26 -9.23
CA GLU A 33 15.24 20.34 -8.11
C GLU A 33 13.75 20.01 -7.99
N ILE A 34 12.89 20.98 -8.26
CA ILE A 34 11.44 20.74 -8.35
C ILE A 34 11.14 19.74 -9.47
N GLY A 35 11.75 19.90 -10.65
CA GLY A 35 11.60 18.94 -11.74
C GLY A 35 12.12 17.54 -11.40
N GLU A 36 13.18 17.44 -10.61
CA GLU A 36 13.68 16.16 -10.10
C GLU A 36 12.65 15.49 -9.16
N ILE A 37 12.03 16.25 -8.25
CA ILE A 37 10.96 15.76 -7.36
C ILE A 37 9.77 15.25 -8.17
N ASP A 38 9.35 16.01 -9.19
CA ASP A 38 8.24 15.62 -10.05
C ASP A 38 8.50 14.28 -10.77
N SER A 39 9.76 13.98 -11.11
CA SER A 39 10.12 12.69 -11.73
C SER A 39 9.90 11.48 -10.82
N TYR A 40 9.85 11.67 -9.49
CA TYR A 40 9.59 10.61 -8.52
C TYR A 40 8.09 10.39 -8.23
N ARG A 41 7.19 11.19 -8.82
CA ARG A 41 5.75 11.06 -8.60
C ARG A 41 5.26 9.65 -8.98
N GLY A 42 4.61 8.95 -8.04
CA GLY A 42 4.13 7.57 -8.24
C GLY A 42 5.16 6.49 -7.92
N SER A 43 6.40 6.85 -7.59
CA SER A 43 7.40 5.91 -7.08
C SER A 43 7.19 5.61 -5.60
N VAL A 44 7.66 4.43 -5.15
CA VAL A 44 7.71 4.10 -3.72
C VAL A 44 8.85 4.88 -3.07
N GLY A 45 8.59 5.42 -1.88
CA GLY A 45 9.58 6.08 -1.04
C GLY A 45 9.30 5.80 0.43
N PHE A 46 10.21 6.25 1.29
CA PHE A 46 10.08 6.16 2.74
C PHE A 46 10.22 7.56 3.35
N VAL A 47 9.58 7.76 4.51
CA VAL A 47 9.67 8.99 5.29
C VAL A 47 10.36 8.64 6.60
N VAL A 48 11.41 9.38 6.93
CA VAL A 48 12.10 9.27 8.22
C VAL A 48 11.70 10.48 9.06
N LEU A 49 11.07 10.22 10.20
CA LEU A 49 10.69 11.26 11.15
C LEU A 49 11.78 11.33 12.22
N THR A 50 12.30 12.54 12.45
CA THR A 50 13.30 12.80 13.48
C THR A 50 12.71 13.73 14.54
N ASP A 51 13.16 13.60 15.79
CA ASP A 51 12.79 14.45 16.92
C ASP A 51 13.53 15.79 16.97
N SER A 52 14.45 16.00 16.03
CA SER A 52 15.24 17.22 15.90
C SER A 52 14.40 18.39 15.36
N THR A 53 14.48 19.54 16.04
CA THR A 53 13.88 20.80 15.57
C THR A 53 14.58 21.35 14.33
N VAL A 54 13.81 22.07 13.52
CA VAL A 54 14.30 22.81 12.34
C VAL A 54 15.54 23.64 12.69
N GLY A 55 16.63 23.47 11.94
CA GLY A 55 17.89 24.19 12.13
C GLY A 55 19.02 23.40 12.79
N ASN A 56 18.74 22.20 13.32
CA ASN A 56 19.77 21.28 13.80
C ASN A 56 20.30 20.39 12.67
N GLU A 57 21.60 20.06 12.70
CA GLU A 57 22.16 19.04 11.81
C GLU A 57 21.58 17.67 12.17
N VAL A 58 20.67 17.21 11.33
CA VAL A 58 20.18 15.82 11.39
C VAL A 58 21.16 14.95 10.62
N LYS A 59 21.99 14.19 11.34
CA LYS A 59 22.77 13.10 10.72
C LYS A 59 21.85 11.91 10.50
N VAL A 60 21.47 11.71 9.25
CA VAL A 60 20.69 10.57 8.82
C VAL A 60 21.66 9.47 8.37
N ASP A 61 21.75 8.39 9.14
CA ASP A 61 22.51 7.20 8.75
C ASP A 61 21.64 6.31 7.85
N ILE A 62 22.05 6.17 6.59
CA ILE A 62 21.33 5.39 5.57
C ILE A 62 21.32 3.91 5.95
N ASP A 63 22.40 3.38 6.55
CA ASP A 63 22.48 1.98 6.93
C ASP A 63 21.54 1.66 8.09
N ASP A 64 21.33 2.62 8.99
CA ASP A 64 20.38 2.51 10.10
C ASP A 64 18.92 2.58 9.60
N ILE A 65 18.63 3.43 8.60
CA ILE A 65 17.32 3.43 7.94
C ILE A 65 17.04 2.07 7.29
N LEU A 66 18.00 1.52 6.55
CA LEU A 66 17.81 0.25 5.85
C LEU A 66 17.58 -0.93 6.81
N LYS A 67 18.22 -0.89 7.99
CA LYS A 67 18.04 -1.91 9.04
C LYS A 67 16.73 -1.78 9.80
N ASN A 68 16.23 -0.56 9.99
CA ASN A 68 15.00 -0.28 10.72
C ASN A 68 13.78 -0.08 9.82
N LEU A 69 13.92 -0.23 8.50
CA LEU A 69 12.79 -0.29 7.59
C LEU A 69 11.89 -1.45 8.04
N PRO A 70 10.64 -1.19 8.45
CA PRO A 70 9.71 -2.27 8.77
C PRO A 70 9.57 -3.18 7.56
N GLU A 71 9.45 -4.49 7.77
CA GLU A 71 9.05 -5.40 6.70
C GLU A 71 7.79 -4.83 6.06
N ASN A 72 7.90 -4.53 4.77
CA ASN A 72 6.90 -3.72 4.09
C ASN A 72 5.68 -4.59 3.77
N ASP A 73 4.81 -4.75 4.75
CA ASP A 73 3.50 -5.37 4.62
C ASP A 73 2.65 -4.69 3.53
N ALA A 74 2.99 -3.50 3.04
CA ALA A 74 2.27 -2.80 1.99
C ALA A 74 2.44 -3.43 0.59
N ILE A 75 3.49 -4.23 0.36
CA ILE A 75 3.62 -5.01 -0.89
C ILE A 75 2.50 -6.04 -0.98
N ASP A 76 2.13 -6.66 0.15
CA ASP A 76 1.01 -7.59 0.24
C ASP A 76 -0.33 -6.89 0.54
N ASN A 77 -0.31 -5.72 1.20
CA ASN A 77 -1.51 -5.05 1.70
C ASN A 77 -2.19 -4.01 0.77
N TYR A 78 -1.61 -3.61 -0.37
CA TYR A 78 -2.20 -2.57 -1.24
C TYR A 78 -3.54 -2.96 -1.91
N LYS A 79 -3.91 -4.24 -1.86
CA LYS A 79 -5.19 -4.72 -2.38
C LYS A 79 -6.20 -4.77 -1.24
N SER A 80 -7.38 -4.19 -1.41
CA SER A 80 -8.48 -4.40 -0.46
C SER A 80 -8.72 -5.91 -0.27
N PRO A 81 -9.26 -6.37 0.88
CA PRO A 81 -9.50 -7.80 1.12
C PRO A 81 -10.21 -8.49 -0.06
N SER A 82 -11.21 -7.82 -0.66
CA SER A 82 -11.92 -8.30 -1.84
C SER A 82 -11.04 -8.41 -3.09
N LYS A 83 -10.10 -7.48 -3.29
CA LYS A 83 -9.17 -7.50 -4.41
C LYS A 83 -8.08 -8.56 -4.23
N ARG A 84 -7.61 -8.81 -3.00
CA ARG A 84 -6.71 -9.94 -2.70
C ARG A 84 -7.39 -11.26 -2.96
N PHE A 85 -8.61 -11.42 -2.46
CA PHE A 85 -9.39 -12.63 -2.65
C PHE A 85 -9.62 -12.91 -4.13
N ARG A 86 -9.99 -11.89 -4.92
CA ARG A 86 -10.13 -12.00 -6.37
C ARG A 86 -8.83 -12.44 -7.05
N ASP A 87 -7.69 -11.88 -6.65
CA ASP A 87 -6.40 -12.21 -7.27
C ASP A 87 -5.92 -13.62 -6.90
N ILE A 88 -6.20 -14.09 -5.69
CA ILE A 88 -5.96 -15.49 -5.28
C ILE A 88 -6.77 -16.42 -6.18
N LEU A 89 -8.08 -16.15 -6.34
CA LEU A 89 -8.94 -16.93 -7.22
C LEU A 89 -8.46 -16.92 -8.68
N TRP A 90 -7.93 -15.78 -9.16
CA TRP A 90 -7.40 -15.67 -10.52
C TRP A 90 -6.20 -16.59 -10.72
N ARG A 91 -5.26 -16.61 -9.77
CA ARG A 91 -4.07 -17.47 -9.82
C ARG A 91 -4.42 -18.94 -9.73
N LEU A 92 -5.40 -19.30 -8.91
CA LEU A 92 -5.89 -20.67 -8.82
C LEU A 92 -6.49 -21.13 -10.17
N LEU A 93 -7.31 -20.30 -10.81
CA LEU A 93 -7.86 -20.63 -12.12
C LEU A 93 -6.79 -20.70 -13.22
N GLU A 94 -5.79 -19.80 -13.19
CA GLU A 94 -4.64 -19.84 -14.11
C GLU A 94 -3.85 -21.15 -13.95
N GLN A 95 -3.66 -21.62 -12.71
CA GLN A 95 -3.03 -22.89 -12.42
C GLN A 95 -3.87 -24.09 -12.90
N ASP A 96 -5.18 -24.07 -12.67
CA ASP A 96 -6.09 -25.13 -13.09
C ASP A 96 -6.21 -25.26 -14.62
N LEU A 97 -6.20 -24.12 -15.33
CA LEU A 97 -6.31 -24.09 -16.79
C LEU A 97 -4.97 -24.28 -17.51
N GLY A 98 -3.83 -24.07 -16.83
CA GLY A 98 -2.50 -24.06 -17.45
C GLY A 98 -2.30 -22.95 -18.49
N LYS A 99 -3.20 -21.95 -18.51
CA LYS A 99 -3.19 -20.78 -19.40
C LYS A 99 -3.78 -19.57 -18.67
N GLN A 100 -3.52 -18.36 -19.16
CA GLN A 100 -4.20 -17.18 -18.65
C GLN A 100 -5.72 -17.29 -18.88
N PRO A 101 -6.55 -17.14 -17.84
CA PRO A 101 -8.00 -17.15 -17.97
C PRO A 101 -8.48 -15.95 -18.77
N SER A 102 -9.53 -16.12 -19.56
CA SER A 102 -10.30 -15.00 -20.11
C SER A 102 -11.14 -14.34 -19.01
N LYS A 103 -11.60 -13.11 -19.27
CA LYS A 103 -12.47 -12.37 -18.33
C LYS A 103 -13.78 -13.11 -18.05
N GLU A 104 -14.32 -13.81 -19.04
CA GLU A 104 -15.57 -14.57 -18.94
C GLU A 104 -15.35 -15.84 -18.10
N GLU A 105 -14.32 -16.63 -18.41
CA GLU A 105 -13.93 -17.82 -17.63
C GLU A 105 -13.71 -17.47 -16.15
N PHE A 106 -13.07 -16.33 -15.88
CA PHE A 106 -12.86 -15.89 -14.50
C PHE A 106 -14.12 -15.38 -13.83
N ALA A 107 -15.02 -14.68 -14.53
CA ALA A 107 -16.27 -14.20 -13.95
C ALA A 107 -17.14 -15.37 -13.47
N ASP A 108 -17.25 -16.42 -14.28
CA ASP A 108 -18.01 -17.63 -13.93
C ASP A 108 -17.35 -18.38 -12.77
N TYR A 109 -16.01 -18.53 -12.80
CA TYR A 109 -15.25 -19.15 -11.71
C TYR A 109 -15.41 -18.39 -10.39
N TYR A 110 -15.23 -17.06 -10.42
CA TYR A 110 -15.35 -16.20 -9.26
C TYR A 110 -16.74 -16.31 -8.63
N LYS A 111 -17.81 -16.28 -9.43
CA LYS A 111 -19.17 -16.42 -8.94
C LYS A 111 -19.38 -17.75 -8.23
N ARG A 112 -18.93 -18.86 -8.83
CA ARG A 112 -19.06 -20.20 -8.26
C ARG A 112 -18.31 -20.34 -6.94
N GLU A 113 -17.06 -19.90 -6.86
CA GLU A 113 -16.28 -19.99 -5.62
C GLU A 113 -16.83 -19.06 -4.53
N TYR A 114 -17.33 -17.88 -4.92
CA TYR A 114 -17.96 -16.95 -4.00
C TYR A 114 -19.27 -17.51 -3.40
N GLU A 115 -20.11 -18.17 -4.20
CA GLU A 115 -21.33 -18.84 -3.72
C GLU A 115 -21.02 -19.97 -2.74
N LYS A 116 -19.99 -20.79 -3.01
CA LYS A 116 -19.55 -21.85 -2.09
C LYS A 116 -19.13 -21.30 -0.73
N ILE A 117 -18.37 -20.20 -0.72
CA ILE A 117 -17.93 -19.56 0.52
C ILE A 117 -19.12 -18.97 1.27
N CYS A 118 -20.03 -18.29 0.56
CA CYS A 118 -21.27 -17.79 1.17
C CYS A 118 -22.05 -18.92 1.82
N GLN A 119 -22.23 -20.05 1.13
CA GLN A 119 -22.97 -21.19 1.66
C GLN A 119 -22.26 -21.80 2.88
N HIS A 120 -20.94 -21.98 2.82
CA HIS A 120 -20.14 -22.50 3.93
C HIS A 120 -20.32 -21.71 5.24
N TYR A 121 -20.55 -20.40 5.14
CA TYR A 121 -20.80 -19.56 6.33
C TYR A 121 -22.29 -19.47 6.69
N LYS A 122 -23.20 -19.54 5.72
CA LYS A 122 -24.65 -19.65 5.99
C LYS A 122 -24.97 -20.91 6.77
N ASP A 123 -24.35 -22.04 6.43
CA ASP A 123 -24.55 -23.33 7.11
C ASP A 123 -24.08 -23.32 8.58
N LYS A 124 -23.40 -22.25 9.02
CA LYS A 124 -22.95 -22.06 10.41
C LYS A 124 -23.88 -21.16 11.22
N PHE A 125 -24.93 -20.61 10.61
CA PHE A 125 -25.92 -19.84 11.35
C PHE A 125 -26.64 -20.76 12.33
N SER A 126 -26.88 -20.28 13.55
CA SER A 126 -27.78 -20.95 14.49
C SER A 126 -29.21 -20.83 13.97
N GLU A 127 -30.07 -21.81 14.26
CA GLU A 127 -31.49 -21.83 13.85
C GLU A 127 -32.25 -20.54 14.21
N ASP A 128 -31.78 -19.79 15.22
CA ASP A 128 -32.33 -18.49 15.62
C ASP A 128 -32.09 -17.34 14.61
N LEU A 129 -31.29 -17.56 13.56
CA LEU A 129 -30.85 -16.56 12.56
C LEU A 129 -31.20 -16.93 11.10
N GLU A 130 -31.75 -18.12 10.82
CA GLU A 130 -32.30 -18.50 9.51
C GLU A 130 -33.72 -17.96 9.30
#